data_AF-A0A4S8LNV2-F1
#
_entry.id   AF-A0A4S8LNV2-F1
#
_cell.length_a   1.000
_cell.length_b   1.000
_cell.length_c   1.000
_cell.angle_alpha   90.00
_cell.angle_beta   90.00
_cell.angle_gamma   90.00
#
_symmetry.space_group_name_H-M   'P 1'
#
loop_
_entity.id
_entity.type
_entity.pdbx_description
1 polymer ?
#
loop_
_entity_poly.entity_id
_entity_poly.type
_entity_poly.pdbx_seq_one_letter_code
_entity_poly.pdbx_strand_id
1 'polypeptide(L)'
;MVEAIQGNISARQKKLCERLLAHFIGNSETSYGAEVGQGLKLTQVDVYSHPHAPRGLQDSLASSHQLLDDTGGSLQGQGEATVKSPRADQIDLEARTVCEITVTKKMCNIHGTLHGGCAMYLMDPCSVSALVALGVVTGVDGTGVSQSMFTQWHRPVTEGTQLNIISTTVATNGYIRSSRCEIRDQKTNMLYVSSVHSIVNVTSKKANGPKL
;
A
#
# COMPACT_ATOMS: atom_id res chain seq x y z
N MET A 1 21.43 -6.94 -9.45
CA MET A 1 21.25 -6.34 -8.11
C MET A 1 19.80 -5.90 -8.02
N VAL A 2 19.04 -6.38 -7.02
CA VAL A 2 17.71 -5.81 -6.74
C VAL A 2 17.96 -4.48 -6.06
N GLU A 3 17.52 -3.38 -6.67
CA GLU A 3 17.63 -2.05 -6.04
C GLU A 3 16.89 -2.08 -4.70
N ALA A 4 17.54 -1.59 -3.65
CA ALA A 4 16.95 -1.61 -2.32
C ALA A 4 15.79 -0.61 -2.26
N ILE A 5 14.62 -1.07 -1.81
CA ILE A 5 13.45 -0.22 -1.58
C ILE A 5 13.84 0.92 -0.61
N GLN A 6 13.63 2.16 -1.05
CA GLN A 6 13.92 3.36 -0.28
C GLN A 6 12.86 3.63 0.79
N GLY A 7 13.15 4.57 1.67
CA GLY A 7 12.20 5.11 2.65
C GLY A 7 12.52 4.80 4.11
N ASN A 8 11.66 5.26 5.01
CA ASN A 8 11.97 5.41 6.45
C ASN A 8 11.53 4.24 7.37
N ILE A 9 10.98 3.15 6.83
CA ILE A 9 10.62 1.95 7.61
C ILE A 9 11.71 0.87 7.56
N SER A 10 11.65 -0.14 8.43
CA SER A 10 12.67 -1.20 8.48
C SER A 10 12.73 -2.02 7.18
N ALA A 11 13.90 -2.58 6.87
CA ALA A 11 14.09 -3.43 5.68
C ALA A 11 13.15 -4.64 5.66
N ARG A 12 12.83 -5.20 6.84
CA ARG A 12 11.86 -6.31 6.99
C ARG A 12 10.45 -5.87 6.60
N GLN A 13 10.02 -4.69 7.02
CA GLN A 13 8.71 -4.14 6.68
C GLN A 13 8.61 -3.80 5.19
N LYS A 14 9.67 -3.24 4.58
CA LYS A 14 9.71 -2.99 3.12
C LYS A 14 9.55 -4.27 2.30
N LYS A 15 10.29 -5.32 2.66
CA LYS A 15 10.16 -6.65 2.03
C LYS A 15 8.78 -7.27 2.22
N LEU A 16 8.12 -7.01 3.35
CA LEU A 16 6.74 -7.45 3.56
C LEU A 16 5.77 -6.70 2.64
N CYS A 17 5.91 -5.38 2.51
CA CYS A 17 5.09 -4.57 1.60
C CYS A 17 5.24 -5.02 0.14
N GLU A 18 6.48 -5.28 -0.29
CA GLU A 18 6.78 -5.80 -1.64
C GLU A 18 6.09 -7.14 -1.90
N ARG A 19 6.20 -8.09 -0.96
CA ARG A 19 5.54 -9.41 -1.09
C ARG A 19 4.02 -9.30 -1.12
N LEU A 20 3.43 -8.41 -0.33
CA LEU A 20 1.99 -8.19 -0.32
C LEU A 20 1.52 -7.53 -1.62
N LEU A 21 2.26 -6.55 -2.15
CA LEU A 21 1.97 -5.98 -3.47
C LEU A 21 2.01 -7.06 -4.56
N ALA A 22 3.05 -7.91 -4.56
CA ALA A 22 3.16 -9.02 -5.50
C ALA A 22 1.98 -10.01 -5.37
N HIS A 23 1.50 -10.26 -4.14
CA HIS A 23 0.32 -11.09 -3.90
C HIS A 23 -0.95 -10.47 -4.51
N PHE A 24 -1.17 -9.15 -4.39
CA PHE A 24 -2.32 -8.46 -4.99
C PHE A 24 -2.27 -8.43 -6.52
N ILE A 25 -1.07 -8.34 -7.11
CA ILE A 25 -0.87 -8.44 -8.55
C ILE A 25 -1.24 -9.86 -9.06
N GLY A 26 -0.93 -10.88 -8.24
CA GLY A 26 -1.19 -12.27 -8.55
C GLY A 26 -0.16 -12.89 -9.51
N ASN A 27 -0.51 -14.06 -10.06
CA ASN A 27 0.29 -14.78 -11.05
C ASN A 27 -0.35 -14.66 -12.44
N SER A 28 0.47 -14.49 -13.48
CA SER A 28 0.04 -14.45 -14.89
C SER A 28 -0.77 -15.67 -15.33
N GLU A 29 -0.59 -16.82 -14.68
CA GLU A 29 -1.35 -18.03 -15.00
C GLU A 29 -2.79 -18.02 -14.45
N THR A 30 -3.06 -17.22 -13.42
CA THR A 30 -4.31 -17.32 -12.64
C THR A 30 -5.07 -16.00 -12.50
N SER A 31 -4.46 -14.87 -12.86
CA SER A 31 -4.97 -13.55 -12.53
C SER A 31 -4.96 -12.62 -13.75
N TYR A 32 -6.11 -12.02 -14.05
CA TYR A 32 -6.23 -11.03 -15.11
C TYR A 32 -5.28 -9.84 -14.87
N GLY A 33 -4.60 -9.40 -15.92
CA GLY A 33 -3.70 -8.25 -15.86
C GLY A 33 -2.35 -8.51 -15.19
N ALA A 34 -2.10 -9.70 -14.61
CA ALA A 34 -0.86 -9.97 -13.90
C ALA A 34 0.40 -9.86 -14.78
N GLU A 35 0.33 -10.12 -16.09
CA GLU A 35 1.43 -9.81 -17.02
C GLU A 35 1.82 -8.32 -17.01
N VAL A 36 0.84 -7.42 -16.86
CA VAL A 36 1.07 -5.99 -16.72
C VAL A 36 1.58 -5.68 -15.31
N GLY A 37 0.93 -6.26 -14.28
CA GLY A 37 1.27 -6.00 -12.89
C GLY A 37 2.67 -6.47 -12.51
N GLN A 38 3.20 -7.54 -13.12
CA GLN A 38 4.59 -7.99 -12.95
C GLN A 38 5.63 -6.93 -13.34
N GLY A 39 5.24 -5.93 -14.13
CA GLY A 39 6.09 -4.77 -14.44
C GLY A 39 6.18 -3.72 -13.33
N LEU A 40 5.30 -3.78 -12.32
CA LEU A 40 5.31 -2.85 -11.18
C LEU A 40 6.45 -3.19 -10.22
N LYS A 41 7.19 -2.16 -9.82
CA LYS A 41 8.27 -2.27 -8.82
C LYS A 41 8.00 -1.30 -7.68
N LEU A 42 7.86 -1.81 -6.46
CA LEU A 42 7.78 -0.95 -5.27
C LEU A 42 9.17 -0.39 -4.98
N THR A 43 9.39 0.92 -5.16
CA THR A 43 10.71 1.54 -5.03
C THR A 43 10.87 2.38 -3.76
N GLN A 44 9.76 2.81 -3.14
CA GLN A 44 9.80 3.63 -1.93
C GLN A 44 8.61 3.34 -1.02
N VAL A 45 8.86 3.27 0.28
CA VAL A 45 7.82 3.15 1.33
C VAL A 45 8.19 4.03 2.51
N ASP A 46 7.34 5.00 2.80
CA ASP A 46 7.48 5.91 3.93
C ASP A 46 6.22 5.96 4.79
N VAL A 47 6.42 6.15 6.10
CA VAL A 47 5.35 6.40 7.07
C VAL A 47 5.73 7.62 7.91
N TYR A 48 4.84 8.59 8.00
CA TYR A 48 5.06 9.85 8.70
C TYR A 48 3.98 10.06 9.76
N SER A 49 4.34 10.69 10.88
CA SER A 49 3.36 11.26 11.80
C SER A 49 2.89 12.62 11.29
N HIS A 50 1.59 12.89 11.31
CA HIS A 50 1.08 14.22 10.99
C HIS A 50 1.70 15.28 11.91
N PRO A 51 2.01 16.50 11.46
CA PRO A 51 2.58 17.57 12.30
C PRO A 51 1.74 18.00 13.52
N HIS A 52 0.50 17.49 13.66
CA HIS A 52 -0.35 17.68 14.83
C HIS A 52 -0.46 16.43 15.73
N ALA A 53 0.32 15.38 15.46
CA ALA A 53 0.41 14.22 16.32
C ALA A 53 0.99 14.63 17.70
N PRO A 54 0.41 14.15 18.81
CA PRO A 54 0.91 14.46 20.16
C PRO A 54 2.39 14.11 20.31
N ARG A 55 3.19 15.02 20.88
CA ARG A 55 4.66 14.96 20.96
C ARG A 55 5.26 13.69 21.60
N GLY A 56 4.48 12.85 22.27
CA GLY A 56 4.96 11.59 22.87
C GLY A 56 5.08 10.40 21.92
N LEU A 57 4.80 10.57 20.62
CA LEU A 57 4.73 9.48 19.65
C LEU A 57 6.04 9.22 18.88
N GLN A 58 6.94 10.22 18.79
CA GLN A 58 8.23 10.05 18.12
C GLN A 58 9.11 9.04 18.87
N ASP A 59 9.00 8.99 20.20
CA ASP A 59 9.78 8.09 21.06
C ASP A 59 9.24 6.64 21.06
N SER A 60 7.95 6.44 20.77
CA SER A 60 7.32 5.11 20.74
C SER A 60 7.51 4.37 19.41
N LEU A 61 7.67 5.10 18.29
CA LEU A 61 8.07 4.53 17.00
C LEU A 61 9.51 3.98 17.03
N ALA A 62 10.42 4.65 17.77
CA ALA A 62 11.77 4.14 18.04
C ALA A 62 11.76 2.88 18.93
N SER A 63 10.87 2.84 19.92
CA SER A 63 10.75 1.72 20.88
C SER A 63 10.09 0.47 20.28
N SER A 64 9.17 0.64 19.32
CA SER A 64 8.53 -0.48 18.61
C SER A 64 9.49 -1.19 17.64
N HIS A 65 10.57 -0.50 17.25
CA HIS A 65 11.64 -1.02 16.40
C HIS A 65 12.48 -2.10 17.12
N GLN A 66 12.49 -2.14 18.45
CA GLN A 66 13.23 -3.14 19.25
C GLN A 66 12.44 -4.42 19.56
N LEU A 67 11.09 -4.38 19.54
CA LEU A 67 10.26 -5.53 19.97
C LEU A 67 10.08 -6.62 18.89
N LEU A 68 10.40 -6.34 17.62
CA LEU A 68 10.21 -7.29 16.52
C LEU A 68 11.48 -8.06 16.12
N ASP A 69 12.64 -7.73 16.69
CA ASP A 69 13.92 -8.39 16.39
C ASP A 69 14.12 -9.69 17.20
N ASP A 70 13.39 -9.90 18.31
CA ASP A 70 13.70 -10.95 19.29
C ASP A 70 12.76 -12.17 19.35
N THR A 71 11.89 -12.40 18.36
CA THR A 71 11.00 -13.59 18.36
C THR A 71 11.17 -14.48 17.13
N GLY A 72 12.31 -15.18 17.09
CA GLY A 72 12.38 -16.51 16.51
C GLY A 72 12.01 -17.55 17.56
N GLY A 73 10.76 -18.01 17.59
CA GLY A 73 10.35 -19.04 18.55
C GLY A 73 8.84 -19.26 18.60
N SER A 74 8.43 -20.53 18.59
CA SER A 74 7.05 -21.00 18.60
C SER A 74 6.21 -20.40 19.73
N LEU A 75 4.96 -20.04 19.41
CA LEU A 75 3.97 -19.57 20.38
C LEU A 75 3.33 -20.73 21.14
N GLN A 76 3.78 -20.97 22.38
CA GLN A 76 3.00 -21.58 23.46
C GLN A 76 3.34 -20.89 24.80
N GLY A 77 2.31 -20.42 25.52
CA GLY A 77 2.37 -20.26 26.99
C GLY A 77 2.50 -18.85 27.58
N GLN A 78 1.33 -18.25 27.90
CA GLN A 78 0.92 -17.58 29.16
C GLN A 78 1.80 -16.53 29.88
N GLY A 79 1.19 -15.38 30.22
CA GLY A 79 1.58 -14.51 31.35
C GLY A 79 1.20 -13.03 31.17
N GLU A 80 0.16 -12.56 31.88
CA GLU A 80 -0.38 -11.20 31.81
C GLU A 80 0.55 -10.12 32.37
N ALA A 81 0.83 -9.10 31.55
CA ALA A 81 0.97 -7.71 31.97
C ALA A 81 0.35 -6.83 30.88
N THR A 82 -0.90 -6.40 31.09
CA THR A 82 -1.66 -5.61 30.12
C THR A 82 -1.15 -4.17 30.11
N VAL A 83 0.00 -3.94 29.48
CA VAL A 83 0.32 -2.62 28.93
C VAL A 83 -0.67 -2.41 27.79
N LYS A 84 -1.74 -1.64 28.05
CA LYS A 84 -2.66 -1.22 27.00
C LYS A 84 -1.85 -0.40 26.00
N SER A 85 -1.46 -1.02 24.90
CA SER A 85 -0.94 -0.31 23.74
C SER A 85 -1.92 0.84 23.42
N PRO A 86 -1.42 2.06 23.11
CA PRO A 86 -2.29 3.12 22.64
C PRO A 86 -3.17 2.55 21.53
N ARG A 87 -4.48 2.79 21.61
CA ARG A 87 -5.37 2.35 20.53
C ARG A 87 -4.87 3.00 19.24
N ALA A 88 -4.74 2.19 18.19
CA ALA A 88 -4.32 2.67 16.87
C ALA A 88 -5.25 3.76 16.30
N ASP A 89 -6.43 3.97 16.90
CA ASP A 89 -7.39 5.04 16.58
C ASP A 89 -6.90 6.46 16.92
N GLN A 90 -5.78 6.62 17.65
CA GLN A 90 -5.22 7.91 18.06
C GLN A 90 -3.92 8.30 17.35
N ILE A 91 -3.41 7.47 16.43
CA ILE A 91 -2.14 7.71 15.77
C ILE A 91 -2.41 8.25 14.37
N ASP A 92 -2.30 9.58 14.22
CA ASP A 92 -2.46 10.27 12.94
C ASP A 92 -1.21 10.05 12.07
N LEU A 93 -1.11 8.85 11.49
CA LEU A 93 -0.05 8.45 10.59
C LEU A 93 -0.54 8.48 9.15
N GLU A 94 0.35 8.94 8.28
CA GLU A 94 0.20 8.87 6.84
C GLU A 94 1.28 7.96 6.26
N ALA A 95 0.91 7.07 5.34
CA ALA A 95 1.87 6.29 4.58
C ALA A 95 1.87 6.73 3.11
N ARG A 96 3.07 6.72 2.53
CA ARG A 96 3.33 7.01 1.11
C ARG A 96 4.11 5.87 0.49
N THR A 97 3.68 5.41 -0.67
CA THR A 97 4.41 4.43 -1.48
C THR A 97 4.61 4.95 -2.89
N VAL A 98 5.69 4.50 -3.53
CA VAL A 98 5.97 4.75 -4.94
C VAL A 98 6.21 3.42 -5.63
N CYS A 99 5.42 3.17 -6.68
CA CYS A 99 5.65 2.08 -7.61
C CYS A 99 6.13 2.62 -8.96
N GLU A 100 7.06 1.94 -9.59
CA GLU A 100 7.60 2.29 -10.90
C GLU A 100 7.17 1.28 -11.96
N ILE A 101 6.87 1.78 -13.16
CA ILE A 101 6.57 0.96 -14.34
C ILE A 101 6.87 1.72 -15.63
N THR A 102 7.27 1.01 -16.68
CA THR A 102 7.39 1.56 -18.04
C THR A 102 6.18 1.16 -18.86
N VAL A 103 5.54 2.13 -19.55
CA VAL A 103 4.40 1.84 -20.43
C VAL A 103 4.87 1.06 -21.64
N THR A 104 4.29 -0.12 -21.83
CA THR A 104 4.56 -0.98 -22.99
C THR A 104 3.39 -0.95 -23.98
N LYS A 105 3.63 -1.36 -25.23
CA LYS A 105 2.60 -1.46 -26.27
C LYS A 105 1.36 -2.25 -25.84
N LYS A 106 1.54 -3.33 -25.06
CA LYS A 106 0.43 -4.18 -24.57
C LYS A 106 -0.53 -3.43 -23.64
N MET A 107 -0.08 -2.34 -23.03
CA MET A 107 -0.85 -1.51 -22.11
C MET A 107 -1.63 -0.41 -22.85
N CYS A 108 -1.35 -0.21 -24.14
CA CYS A 108 -1.92 0.87 -24.93
C CYS A 108 -3.25 0.49 -25.57
N ASN A 109 -4.10 1.49 -25.78
CA ASN A 109 -5.28 1.42 -26.62
C ASN A 109 -4.90 1.58 -28.12
N ILE A 110 -5.90 1.55 -29.00
CA ILE A 110 -5.74 1.75 -30.46
C ILE A 110 -5.08 3.08 -30.83
N HIS A 111 -5.14 4.10 -29.97
CA HIS A 111 -4.51 5.40 -30.19
C HIS A 111 -3.04 5.44 -29.72
N GLY A 112 -2.45 4.31 -29.31
CA GLY A 112 -1.06 4.26 -28.84
C GLY A 112 -0.83 4.92 -27.49
N THR A 113 -1.88 5.09 -26.69
CA THR A 113 -1.82 5.69 -25.35
C THR A 113 -2.28 4.69 -24.30
N LEU A 114 -1.78 4.82 -23.06
CA LEU A 114 -2.13 3.95 -21.94
C LEU A 114 -3.65 3.79 -21.83
N HIS A 115 -4.12 2.56 -21.96
CA HIS A 115 -5.54 2.24 -21.92
C HIS A 115 -6.11 2.58 -20.54
N GLY A 116 -7.27 3.25 -20.49
CA GLY A 116 -7.86 3.69 -19.21
C GLY A 116 -8.08 2.54 -18.23
N GLY A 117 -8.58 1.39 -18.70
CA GLY A 117 -8.71 0.18 -17.88
C GLY A 117 -7.37 -0.39 -17.39
N CYS A 118 -6.29 -0.23 -18.16
CA CYS A 118 -4.95 -0.66 -17.74
C CYS A 118 -4.41 0.29 -16.65
N ALA A 119 -4.57 1.60 -16.81
CA ALA A 119 -4.22 2.57 -15.78
C ALA A 119 -5.01 2.35 -14.48
N MET A 120 -6.31 2.04 -14.55
CA MET A 120 -7.10 1.67 -13.37
C MET A 120 -6.60 0.38 -12.71
N TYR A 121 -6.27 -0.65 -13.50
CA TYR A 121 -5.65 -1.88 -13.01
C TYR A 121 -4.33 -1.62 -12.28
N LEU A 122 -3.50 -0.68 -12.75
CA LEU A 122 -2.25 -0.32 -12.04
C LEU A 122 -2.53 0.45 -10.75
N MET A 123 -3.48 1.38 -10.78
CA MET A 123 -3.84 2.22 -9.64
C MET A 123 -4.39 1.41 -8.47
N ASP A 124 -5.16 0.36 -8.73
CA ASP A 124 -5.80 -0.46 -7.70
C ASP A 124 -4.79 -1.05 -6.69
N PRO A 125 -3.84 -1.93 -7.05
CA PRO A 125 -2.85 -2.47 -6.12
C PRO A 125 -1.87 -1.40 -5.60
N CYS A 126 -1.53 -0.39 -6.41
CA CYS A 126 -0.63 0.68 -5.97
C CYS A 126 -1.25 1.54 -4.87
N SER A 127 -2.53 1.89 -4.98
CA SER A 127 -3.24 2.68 -3.98
C SER A 127 -3.38 1.91 -2.65
N VAL A 128 -3.70 0.61 -2.73
CA VAL A 128 -3.76 -0.30 -1.58
C VAL A 128 -2.39 -0.42 -0.89
N SER A 129 -1.28 -0.36 -1.64
CA SER A 129 0.07 -0.51 -1.08
C SER A 129 0.39 0.51 0.02
N ALA A 130 -0.14 1.74 -0.05
CA ALA A 130 0.02 2.74 0.99
C ALA A 130 -0.74 2.36 2.29
N LEU A 131 -1.97 1.86 2.16
CA LEU A 131 -2.75 1.38 3.31
C LEU A 131 -2.11 0.13 3.95
N VAL A 132 -1.55 -0.76 3.13
CA VAL A 132 -0.80 -1.92 3.60
C VAL A 132 0.49 -1.51 4.31
N ALA A 133 1.24 -0.54 3.77
CA ALA A 133 2.44 -0.01 4.40
C ALA A 133 2.13 0.54 5.80
N LEU A 134 1.05 1.31 5.93
CA LEU A 134 0.60 1.79 7.22
C LEU A 134 0.19 0.65 8.16
N GLY A 135 -0.53 -0.35 7.64
CA GLY A 135 -0.94 -1.53 8.39
C GLY A 135 0.23 -2.35 8.92
N VAL A 136 1.28 -2.51 8.12
CA VAL A 136 2.52 -3.20 8.49
C VAL A 136 3.25 -2.49 9.63
N VAL A 137 3.21 -1.15 9.67
CA VAL A 137 3.85 -0.37 10.76
C VAL A 137 2.99 -0.36 12.02
N THR A 138 1.67 -0.27 11.88
CA THR A 138 0.74 -0.14 13.01
C THR A 138 0.24 -1.48 13.57
N GLY A 139 0.48 -2.59 12.88
CA GLY A 139 -0.07 -3.90 13.21
C GLY A 139 -1.57 -4.03 12.91
N VAL A 140 -2.16 -3.08 12.18
CA VAL A 140 -3.57 -3.09 11.78
C VAL A 140 -3.68 -3.65 10.37
N ASP A 141 -4.67 -4.50 10.10
CA ASP A 141 -4.92 -4.98 8.74
C ASP A 141 -5.20 -3.80 7.80
N GLY A 142 -4.31 -3.58 6.83
CA GLY A 142 -4.39 -2.53 5.81
C GLY A 142 -5.09 -2.96 4.51
N THR A 143 -5.55 -4.21 4.45
CA THR A 143 -6.19 -4.79 3.27
C THR A 143 -7.69 -4.45 3.22
N GLY A 144 -8.39 -4.96 2.20
CA GLY A 144 -9.83 -4.79 2.07
C GLY A 144 -10.31 -4.94 0.63
N VAL A 145 -11.58 -4.63 0.42
CA VAL A 145 -12.22 -4.71 -0.90
C VAL A 145 -12.48 -3.30 -1.42
N SER A 146 -12.12 -3.06 -2.68
CA SER A 146 -12.38 -1.81 -3.39
C SER A 146 -13.88 -1.51 -3.37
N GLN A 147 -14.26 -0.40 -2.75
CA GLN A 147 -15.65 0.07 -2.70
C GLN A 147 -15.94 1.03 -3.85
N SER A 148 -15.05 2.01 -4.05
CA SER A 148 -15.19 3.01 -5.11
C SER A 148 -13.83 3.61 -5.44
N MET A 149 -13.63 3.97 -6.71
CA MET A 149 -12.44 4.67 -7.17
C MET A 149 -12.85 5.84 -8.06
N PHE A 150 -12.57 7.06 -7.62
CA PHE A 150 -12.86 8.27 -8.39
C PHE A 150 -11.57 8.73 -9.08
N THR A 151 -11.54 8.66 -10.41
CA THR A 151 -10.33 8.91 -11.20
C THR A 151 -10.55 10.05 -12.20
N GLN A 152 -9.56 10.96 -12.27
CA GLN A 152 -9.51 12.05 -13.22
C GLN A 152 -8.30 11.88 -14.16
N TRP A 153 -8.56 11.95 -15.46
CA TRP A 153 -7.55 11.90 -16.52
C TRP A 153 -7.15 13.32 -16.88
N HIS A 154 -5.88 13.65 -16.69
CA HIS A 154 -5.35 14.98 -17.00
C HIS A 154 -4.74 15.03 -18.39
N ARG A 155 -4.01 13.97 -18.79
CA ARG A 155 -3.25 13.90 -20.05
C ARG A 155 -3.07 12.44 -20.51
N PRO A 156 -2.92 12.19 -21.82
CA PRO A 156 -2.57 10.86 -22.32
C PRO A 156 -1.13 10.50 -21.93
N VAL A 157 -0.88 9.20 -21.73
CA VAL A 157 0.46 8.63 -21.53
C VAL A 157 0.82 7.82 -22.77
N THR A 158 1.97 8.08 -23.38
CA THR A 158 2.45 7.36 -24.57
C THR A 158 3.25 6.12 -24.20
N GLU A 159 3.37 5.18 -25.15
CA GLU A 159 4.31 4.06 -25.04
C GLU A 159 5.74 4.55 -24.73
N GLY A 160 6.47 3.80 -23.89
CA GLY A 160 7.85 4.11 -23.49
C GLY A 160 7.98 5.12 -22.35
N THR A 161 6.90 5.78 -21.94
CA THR A 161 6.93 6.68 -20.77
C THR A 161 7.22 5.88 -19.51
N GLN A 162 8.16 6.35 -18.70
CA GLN A 162 8.45 5.81 -17.37
C GLN A 162 7.61 6.54 -16.33
N LEU A 163 6.89 5.77 -15.51
CA LEU A 163 5.88 6.28 -14.60
C LEU A 163 6.26 6.02 -13.14
N ASN A 164 6.03 7.03 -12.32
CA ASN A 164 5.90 6.90 -10.87
C ASN A 164 4.41 6.86 -10.52
N ILE A 165 3.97 5.79 -9.87
CA ILE A 165 2.64 5.65 -9.29
C ILE A 165 2.76 5.90 -7.79
N ILE A 166 2.37 7.11 -7.39
CA ILE A 166 2.52 7.60 -6.03
C ILE A 166 1.20 7.43 -5.30
N SER A 167 1.22 6.70 -4.20
CA SER A 167 0.03 6.51 -3.37
C SER A 167 0.25 7.07 -1.98
N THR A 168 -0.80 7.66 -1.40
CA THR A 168 -0.75 8.30 -0.09
C THR A 168 -2.06 8.03 0.63
N THR A 169 -1.99 7.54 1.87
CA THR A 169 -3.20 7.31 2.67
C THR A 169 -3.91 8.63 2.97
N VAL A 170 -5.25 8.65 2.93
CA VAL A 170 -6.05 9.87 3.19
C VAL A 170 -6.91 9.70 4.45
N ALA A 171 -7.70 8.63 4.50
CA ALA A 171 -8.47 8.28 5.70
C ALA A 171 -8.15 6.84 6.06
N THR A 172 -7.60 6.62 7.24
CA THR A 172 -7.06 5.32 7.67
C THR A 172 -7.86 4.72 8.82
N ASN A 173 -8.63 5.56 9.52
CA ASN A 173 -9.48 5.19 10.64
C ASN A 173 -10.91 4.90 10.20
N GLY A 174 -11.55 3.94 10.88
CA GLY A 174 -12.95 3.58 10.64
C GLY A 174 -13.14 2.42 9.65
N TYR A 175 -14.39 2.25 9.22
CA TYR A 175 -14.81 1.11 8.38
C TYR A 175 -14.38 1.26 6.91
N ILE A 176 -14.44 2.49 6.41
CA ILE A 176 -13.98 2.86 5.07
C ILE A 176 -12.62 3.52 5.22
N ARG A 177 -11.64 3.04 4.47
CA ARG A 177 -10.33 3.65 4.34
C ARG A 177 -10.15 4.16 2.94
N SER A 178 -9.30 5.17 2.76
CA SER A 178 -9.03 5.72 1.45
C SER A 178 -7.57 6.09 1.27
N SER A 179 -7.16 6.07 0.01
CA SER A 179 -5.86 6.54 -0.43
C SER A 179 -6.01 7.38 -1.70
N ARG A 180 -5.13 8.36 -1.86
CA ARG A 180 -4.93 9.11 -3.10
C ARG A 180 -3.85 8.40 -3.89
N CYS A 181 -4.05 8.25 -5.19
CA CYS A 181 -3.09 7.63 -6.09
C CYS A 181 -2.88 8.52 -7.32
N GLU A 182 -1.64 8.71 -7.73
CA GLU A 182 -1.26 9.58 -8.84
C GLU A 182 -0.29 8.86 -9.77
N ILE A 183 -0.58 8.88 -11.07
CA ILE A 183 0.36 8.46 -12.11
C ILE A 183 1.06 9.71 -12.64
N ARG A 184 2.39 9.73 -12.50
CA ARG A 184 3.24 10.84 -12.90
C ARG A 184 4.41 10.38 -13.77
N ASP A 185 4.89 11.24 -14.64
CA ASP A 185 6.15 11.03 -15.36
C ASP A 185 7.33 11.00 -14.38
N GLN A 186 8.21 10.00 -14.52
CA GLN A 186 9.33 9.82 -13.59
C GLN A 186 10.37 10.95 -13.67
N LYS A 187 10.56 11.58 -14.85
CA LYS A 187 11.59 12.61 -15.06
C LYS A 187 11.08 14.02 -14.81
N THR A 188 9.89 14.32 -15.32
CA THR A 188 9.30 15.67 -15.33
C THR A 188 8.31 15.89 -14.20
N ASN A 189 7.91 14.83 -13.47
CA ASN A 189 6.90 14.86 -12.42
C ASN A 189 5.52 15.35 -12.91
N MET A 190 5.30 15.33 -14.23
CA MET A 190 4.04 15.73 -14.86
C MET A 190 2.92 14.76 -14.48
N LEU A 191 1.79 15.31 -14.03
CA LEU A 191 0.61 14.53 -13.63
C LEU A 191 -0.21 14.10 -14.85
N TYR A 192 -0.42 12.79 -14.97
CA TYR A 192 -1.25 12.18 -16.02
C TYR A 192 -2.63 11.78 -15.50
N VAL A 193 -2.68 11.15 -14.32
CA VAL A 193 -3.90 10.59 -13.75
C VAL A 193 -3.87 10.79 -12.23
N SER A 194 -4.99 11.18 -11.65
CA SER A 194 -5.15 11.22 -10.19
C SER A 194 -6.41 10.48 -9.79
N SER A 195 -6.37 9.80 -8.66
CA SER A 195 -7.47 8.99 -8.16
C SER A 195 -7.59 9.07 -6.64
N VAL A 196 -8.81 8.91 -6.14
CA VAL A 196 -9.08 8.57 -4.73
C VAL A 196 -9.75 7.21 -4.71
N HIS A 197 -9.12 6.26 -4.04
CA HIS A 197 -9.58 4.89 -3.91
C HIS A 197 -10.10 4.65 -2.48
N SER A 198 -11.38 4.31 -2.35
CA SER A 198 -12.03 3.93 -1.10
C SER A 198 -12.14 2.41 -1.00
N ILE A 199 -11.77 1.87 0.14
CA ILE A 199 -11.69 0.45 0.44
C ILE A 199 -12.46 0.18 1.73
N VAL A 200 -13.23 -0.90 1.75
CA VAL A 200 -13.91 -1.39 2.94
C VAL A 200 -13.21 -2.62 3.49
N ASN A 201 -12.97 -2.62 4.79
CA ASN A 201 -12.52 -3.81 5.49
C ASN A 201 -13.71 -4.73 5.72
N VAL A 202 -13.76 -5.85 4.99
CA VAL A 202 -14.75 -6.90 5.27
C VAL A 202 -14.28 -7.65 6.50
N THR A 203 -14.64 -7.13 7.69
CA THR A 203 -14.43 -7.87 8.93
C THR A 203 -15.21 -9.19 8.86
N SER A 204 -14.51 -10.33 8.76
CA SER A 204 -15.13 -11.62 9.00
C SER A 204 -15.56 -11.67 10.47
N LYS A 205 -16.85 -11.51 10.76
CA LYS A 205 -17.37 -11.77 12.10
C LYS A 205 -17.31 -13.27 12.39
N LYS A 206 -16.40 -13.62 13.32
CA LYS A 206 -16.30 -14.79 14.23
C LYS A 206 -16.71 -16.17 13.68
N ALA A 207 -15.74 -17.08 13.68
CA ALA A 207 -15.98 -18.50 13.88
C ALA A 207 -16.77 -18.71 15.19
N ASN A 208 -18.08 -18.90 15.09
CA ASN A 208 -18.85 -19.61 16.11
C ASN A 208 -18.54 -21.10 15.92
N GLY A 209 -17.51 -21.62 16.60
CA GLY A 209 -17.44 -23.05 16.86
C GLY A 209 -18.26 -23.42 18.10
N PRO A 210 -18.47 -24.71 18.37
CA PRO A 210 -19.09 -25.72 17.51
C PRO A 210 -20.47 -26.10 18.07
N LYS A 211 -21.30 -26.80 17.30
CA LYS A 211 -22.36 -27.62 17.88
C LYS A 211 -22.04 -29.09 17.63
N LEU A 212 -21.59 -29.75 18.70
CA LEU A 212 -21.97 -31.13 18.98
C LEU A 212 -23.49 -31.18 19.16
#